data_AF-A0A318DKY1-F1
#
_entry.id   AF-A0A318DKY1-F1
#
_cell.length_a   1.000
_cell.length_b   1.000
_cell.length_c   1.000
_cell.angle_alpha   90.00
_cell.angle_beta   90.00
_cell.angle_gamma   90.00
#
_symmetry.space_group_name_H-M   'P 1'
#
loop_
_entity.id
_entity.type
_entity.pdbx_description
1 polymer ?
#
loop_
_entity_poly.entity_id
_entity_poly.type
_entity_poly.pdbx_seq_one_letter_code
_entity_poly.pdbx_strand_id
1 'polypeptide(L)' 'MVHTNITCQHRPCQCEVAEQGAFCSGYCKEAWDDNLTDPVCKCGHDACRSTLEDGTEQQAKSP' A
#
# COMPACT_ATOMS: atom_id res chain seq x y z
N MET A 1 -1.75 18.61 17.76
CA MET A 1 -1.17 18.19 16.47
C MET A 1 -2.24 17.33 15.81
N VAL A 2 -2.79 17.76 14.68
CA VAL A 2 -3.90 17.04 14.03
C VAL A 2 -3.28 15.85 13.32
N HIS A 3 -3.40 14.64 13.88
CA HIS A 3 -3.06 13.41 13.17
C HIS A 3 -4.12 13.18 12.09
N THR A 4 -3.95 13.83 10.95
CA THR A 4 -4.75 13.52 9.76
C THR A 4 -4.33 12.13 9.30
N ASN A 5 -5.11 11.11 9.70
CA ASN A 5 -4.98 9.72 9.24
C ASN A 5 -5.42 9.63 7.77
N ILE A 6 -4.74 10.36 6.89
CA ILE A 6 -5.03 10.37 5.46
C ILE A 6 -4.12 9.32 4.85
N THR A 7 -4.73 8.29 4.27
CA THR A 7 -4.01 7.24 3.56
C THR A 7 -3.74 7.65 2.12
N CYS A 8 -2.67 7.08 1.56
CA CYS A 8 -2.30 7.23 0.16
C CYS A 8 -3.49 6.92 -0.76
N GLN A 9 -3.62 7.70 -1.84
CA GLN A 9 -4.69 7.53 -2.83
C GLN A 9 -4.67 6.15 -3.52
N HIS A 10 -3.50 5.51 -3.62
CA HIS A 10 -3.36 4.16 -4.18
C HIS A 10 -3.98 3.12 -3.23
N ARG A 11 -5.11 2.52 -3.60
CA ARG A 11 -5.90 1.62 -2.73
C ARG A 11 -5.13 0.52 -1.98
N PRO A 12 -4.20 -0.24 -2.60
CA PRO A 12 -3.45 -1.26 -1.88
C PRO A 12 -2.32 -0.69 -1.02
N CYS A 13 -2.13 0.63 -1.01
CA CYS A 13 -1.11 1.32 -0.22
C CYS A 13 -1.64 1.73 1.15
N GLN A 14 -0.94 1.34 2.21
CA GLN A 14 -1.30 1.66 3.60
C GLN A 14 -0.48 2.83 4.17
N CYS A 15 0.31 3.53 3.35
CA CYS A 15 1.09 4.68 3.80
C CYS A 15 0.21 5.87 4.15
N GLU A 16 0.56 6.57 5.24
CA GLU A 16 -0.03 7.86 5.59
C GLU A 16 0.61 8.99 4.77
N VAL A 17 -0.21 9.97 4.37
CA VAL A 17 0.19 11.13 3.57
C VAL A 17 -0.32 12.43 4.21
N ALA A 18 0.28 13.56 3.83
CA ALA A 18 -0.03 14.86 4.40
C ALA A 18 -1.36 15.47 3.90
N GLU A 19 -1.87 15.02 2.74
CA GLU A 19 -3.05 15.61 2.09
C GLU A 19 -3.92 14.54 1.41
N GLN A 20 -5.24 14.80 1.33
CA GLN A 20 -6.17 13.93 0.61
C GLN A 20 -5.85 13.99 -0.88
N GLY A 21 -5.70 12.84 -1.53
CA GLY A 21 -5.27 12.78 -2.93
C GLY A 21 -3.77 12.62 -3.13
N ALA A 22 -2.94 12.70 -2.07
CA ALA A 22 -1.50 12.51 -2.23
C ALA A 22 -1.08 11.05 -2.39
N PHE A 23 0.09 10.91 -3.02
CA PHE A 23 0.79 9.65 -3.20
C PHE A 23 2.04 9.64 -2.34
N CYS A 24 2.28 8.53 -1.64
CA CYS A 24 3.49 8.38 -0.83
C CYS A 24 4.78 8.27 -1.66
N SER A 25 4.68 7.87 -2.93
CA SER A 25 5.81 7.73 -3.86
C SER A 25 5.36 7.91 -5.31
N GLY A 26 6.33 8.06 -6.21
CA GLY A 26 6.08 8.07 -7.65
C GLY A 26 5.40 6.79 -8.15
N TYR A 27 5.79 5.63 -7.61
CA TYR A 27 5.17 4.34 -7.95
C TYR A 27 3.65 4.35 -7.73
N CYS A 28 3.18 4.84 -6.59
CA CYS A 28 1.73 4.88 -6.30
C CYS A 28 0.97 5.81 -7.25
N LYS A 29 1.63 6.89 -7.71
CA LYS A 29 1.04 7.82 -8.68
C LYS A 29 0.94 7.17 -10.05
N GLU A 30 2.02 6.55 -10.52
CA GLU A 30 2.05 5.83 -11.79
C GLU A 30 1.08 4.64 -11.79
N ALA A 31 1.03 3.87 -10.71
CA ALA A 31 0.10 2.75 -10.57
C ALA A 31 -1.37 3.20 -10.56
N TRP A 32 -1.66 4.36 -9.98
CA TRP A 32 -3.00 4.94 -10.04
C TRP A 32 -3.36 5.42 -11.44
N ASP A 33 -2.43 6.09 -12.13
CA ASP A 33 -2.60 6.59 -13.50
C ASP A 33 -2.78 5.45 -14.51
N ASP A 34 -1.98 4.39 -14.39
CA ASP A 34 -2.05 3.16 -15.19
C ASP A 34 -3.24 2.25 -14.80
N ASN A 35 -3.97 2.62 -13.74
CA ASN A 35 -5.08 1.83 -13.17
C ASN A 35 -4.67 0.39 -12.82
N LEU A 36 -3.45 0.22 -12.29
CA LEU A 36 -2.96 -1.08 -11.84
C LEU A 36 -3.89 -1.65 -10.78
N THR A 37 -4.35 -2.88 -11.02
CA THR A 37 -5.23 -3.64 -10.13
C THR A 37 -4.46 -4.66 -9.29
N ASP A 38 -3.15 -4.49 -9.17
CA ASP A 38 -2.31 -5.36 -8.35
C ASP A 38 -2.81 -5.36 -6.90
N PRO A 39 -2.97 -6.54 -6.27
CA PRO A 39 -3.47 -6.63 -4.90
C PRO A 39 -2.49 -6.05 -3.88
N VAL A 40 -1.22 -5.81 -4.23
CA VAL A 40 -0.21 -5.35 -3.29
C VAL A 40 0.56 -4.13 -3.79
N CYS A 41 0.74 -3.15 -2.90
CA CYS A 41 1.53 -1.96 -3.18
C CYS A 41 3.04 -2.25 -3.08
N LYS A 42 3.79 -1.86 -4.11
CA LYS A 42 5.26 -2.01 -4.18
C LYS A 42 6.00 -0.68 -4.01
N CYS A 43 5.43 0.26 -3.24
CA CYS A 43 6.06 1.58 -3.00
C CYS A 43 7.36 1.50 -2.18
N GLY A 44 7.63 0.36 -1.53
CA GLY A 44 8.87 0.11 -0.79
C GLY A 44 8.89 0.62 0.66
N HIS A 45 7.81 1.25 1.14
CA HIS A 45 7.70 1.66 2.54
C HIS A 45 7.31 0.50 3.46
N ASP A 46 7.75 0.55 4.72
CA ASP A 46 7.44 -0.47 5.73
C ASP A 46 5.94 -0.78 5.85
N ALA A 47 5.09 0.25 5.80
CA ALA A 47 3.64 0.09 5.87
C ALA A 47 3.05 -0.81 4.75
N CYS A 48 3.69 -0.87 3.57
CA CYS A 48 3.26 -1.72 2.46
C CYS A 48 4.11 -2.99 2.33
N ARG A 49 5.29 -3.03 2.97
CA ARG A 49 6.16 -4.20 2.96
C ARG A 49 5.54 -5.36 3.74
N SER A 50 4.90 -5.08 4.88
CA SER A 50 4.23 -6.13 5.67
C SER A 50 3.13 -6.85 4.87
N THR A 51 2.42 -6.14 4.00
CA THR A 51 1.35 -6.73 3.16
C THR A 51 1.89 -7.70 2.10
N LEU A 52 3.15 -7.61 1.71
CA LEU A 52 3.81 -8.55 0.79
C LEU A 52 4.20 -9.86 1.49
N GLU A 53 4.52 -9.81 2.77
CA GLU A 53 5.03 -10.97 3.52
C GLU A 53 3.89 -11.85 4.07
N ASP A 54 2.76 -11.27 4.48
CA ASP A 54 1.57 -12.02 4.96
C ASP A 54 0.86 -12.88 3.88
N GLY A 55 1.25 -12.74 2.60
CA GLY A 55 0.71 -13.53 1.49
C GLY A 55 1.32 -14.93 1.32
N THR A 56 2.29 -15.34 2.15
CA THR A 56 3.08 -16.57 1.95
C THR A 56 3.09 -17.53 3.15
N GLU A 57 2.07 -17.55 4.03
CA GLU A 57 2.05 -18.56 5.11
C GLU A 57 0.68 -19.11 5.52
N GLN A 58 -0.31 -19.16 4.62
CA GLN A 58 -1.59 -19.86 4.91
C GLN A 58 -1.89 -21.06 4.00
N GLN A 59 -0.87 -21.64 3.34
CA GLN A 59 -1.03 -22.92 2.65
C GLN A 59 0.14 -23.87 2.90
N ALA A 60 0.34 -24.27 4.14
CA ALA A 60 0.95 -25.57 4.42
C ALA A 60 0.58 -26.06 5.82
N LYS A 61 -0.22 -27.13 5.82
CA LYS A 61 -0.22 -28.20 6.83
C LYS A 61 -1.02 -27.93 8.12
N SER A 62 -2.16 -28.61 8.21
CA SER A 62 -2.51 -29.32 9.44
C SER A 62 -3.20 -30.66 9.08
N PRO A 63 -2.90 -31.72 9.84
CA PRO A 63 -2.91 -33.14 9.44
C PRO A 63 -4.27 -33.75 9.12
#